data_AF-A0A2W4MJ12-F1
#
_entry.id   AF-A0A2W4MJ12-F1
#
_cell.length_a   1.000
_cell.length_b   1.000
_cell.length_c   1.000
_cell.angle_alpha   90.00
_cell.angle_beta   90.00
_cell.angle_gamma   90.00
#
_symmetry.space_group_name_H-M   'P 1'
#
loop_
_entity.id
_entity.type
_entity.pdbx_description
1 polymer ?
#
loop_
_entity_poly.entity_id
_entity_poly.type
_entity_poly.pdbx_seq_one_letter_code
_entity_poly.pdbx_strand_id
1 'polypeptide(L)'
;MLLLLGATGASSQSAHELIAQCSRAADGGSVGLEALEVDCPGLEHALVELQLAPFITEQQAERLNVHALDDIAALTRHFTAAPPATPSMDTAMLEAILAELQLESTVRPPSWLERVRQWLQGLLDRWQSQEYAWLQHWLEEKKLLEGLGDALDLGSLVVVLALMVLVVRDELRAAGWLRGRGRGRRPANAAAVARRDVASGSDDMSRVPLEQRPAMLLRWLVAALQRAGRLQGDRSLTHRELTLRAGFAQPEQREAFGQVAMLAERLLYAAERVPADEIDRVLQEGIALHAQLCAQRGAGA
;
A
#
# COMPACT_ATOMS: atom_id res chain seq x y z
N MET A 1 -1.43 21.25 76.40
CA MET A 1 -1.49 20.04 75.54
C MET A 1 -2.52 20.30 74.45
N LEU A 2 -2.10 20.98 73.38
CA LEU A 2 -2.91 21.35 72.22
C LEU A 2 -2.32 20.55 71.05
N LEU A 3 -3.09 19.56 70.59
CA LEU A 3 -2.71 18.67 69.49
C LEU A 3 -3.00 19.35 68.15
N LEU A 4 -1.98 19.29 67.31
CA LEU A 4 -1.90 19.56 65.88
C LEU A 4 -3.11 19.02 65.08
N LEU A 5 -3.61 19.84 64.16
CA LEU A 5 -4.12 19.37 62.87
C LEU A 5 -3.49 20.27 61.79
N GLY A 6 -2.31 19.86 61.34
CA GLY A 6 -1.76 20.35 60.08
C GLY A 6 -2.59 19.77 58.95
N ALA A 7 -3.29 20.62 58.22
CA ALA A 7 -3.98 20.25 56.99
C ALA A 7 -2.94 19.94 55.91
N THR A 8 -2.69 18.65 55.66
CA THR A 8 -2.04 18.20 54.43
C THR A 8 -3.05 18.30 53.30
N GLY A 9 -3.09 19.46 52.63
CA GLY A 9 -3.69 19.58 51.31
C GLY A 9 -2.82 18.85 50.30
N ALA A 10 -2.98 17.53 50.19
CA ALA A 10 -2.44 16.77 49.06
C ALA A 10 -3.26 17.14 47.82
N SER A 11 -2.69 18.01 46.99
CA SER A 11 -3.21 18.34 45.67
C SER A 11 -3.26 17.09 44.81
N SER A 12 -4.45 16.66 44.40
CA SER A 12 -4.62 15.67 43.33
C SER A 12 -4.27 16.32 42.00
N GLN A 13 -2.98 16.51 41.74
CA GLN A 13 -2.52 16.85 40.40
C GLN A 13 -2.90 15.70 39.47
N SER A 14 -3.49 16.02 38.31
CA SER A 14 -3.76 15.00 37.30
C SER A 14 -2.43 14.41 36.81
N ALA A 15 -2.38 13.10 36.52
CA ALA A 15 -1.17 12.45 36.04
C ALA A 15 -0.52 13.16 34.83
N HIS A 16 -1.34 13.76 33.96
CA HIS A 16 -0.88 14.60 32.84
C HIS A 16 -0.12 15.85 33.29
N GLU A 17 -0.59 16.51 34.34
CA GLU A 17 0.03 17.71 34.87
C GLU A 17 1.33 17.40 35.59
N LEU A 18 1.41 16.24 36.26
CA LEU A 18 2.64 15.75 36.90
C LEU A 18 3.73 15.49 35.85
N ILE A 19 3.42 14.79 34.75
CA ILE A 19 4.39 14.56 33.65
C ILE A 19 4.84 15.89 33.02
N ALA A 20 3.91 16.80 32.75
CA ALA A 20 4.22 18.10 32.15
C ALA A 20 4.97 19.06 33.11
N GLN A 21 4.83 18.87 34.41
CA GLN A 21 5.62 19.58 35.40
C GLN A 21 7.03 18.98 35.49
N CYS A 22 7.12 17.65 35.50
CA CYS A 22 8.39 16.94 35.53
C CYS A 22 9.26 17.27 34.31
N SER A 23 8.68 17.31 33.10
CA SER A 23 9.42 17.67 31.88
C SER A 23 10.01 19.09 31.90
N ARG A 24 9.53 19.97 32.78
CA ARG A 24 10.03 21.35 32.94
C ARG A 24 10.93 21.54 34.14
N ALA A 25 10.83 20.66 35.15
CA ALA A 25 11.49 20.81 36.44
C ALA A 25 12.70 19.86 36.63
N ALA A 26 12.69 18.70 35.97
CA ALA A 26 13.77 17.73 36.07
C ALA A 26 15.07 18.24 35.45
N ASP A 27 16.21 17.79 35.99
CA ASP A 27 17.52 18.13 35.44
C ASP A 27 17.72 17.45 34.08
N GLY A 28 18.27 18.17 33.11
CA GLY A 28 18.48 17.67 31.74
C GLY A 28 19.50 16.53 31.67
N GLY A 29 20.27 16.30 32.75
CA GLY A 29 21.21 15.19 32.90
C GLY A 29 20.59 13.89 33.43
N SER A 30 19.36 13.93 33.95
CA SER A 30 18.69 12.76 34.52
C SER A 30 18.19 11.83 33.40
N VAL A 31 18.76 10.62 33.35
CA VAL A 31 18.42 9.58 32.37
C VAL A 31 18.06 8.30 33.13
N GLY A 32 16.94 7.71 32.75
CA GLY A 32 16.35 6.55 33.39
C GLY A 32 15.16 6.93 34.27
N LEU A 33 14.13 6.10 34.26
CA LEU A 33 12.92 6.28 35.05
C LEU A 33 13.24 6.39 36.56
N GLU A 34 14.16 5.57 37.07
CA GLU A 34 14.57 5.62 38.49
C GLU A 34 15.24 6.95 38.86
N ALA A 35 16.10 7.50 37.99
CA ALA A 35 16.75 8.78 38.23
C ALA A 35 15.74 9.94 38.16
N LEU A 36 14.80 9.87 37.21
CA LEU A 36 13.72 10.85 37.08
C LEU A 36 12.72 10.78 38.24
N GLU A 37 12.48 9.61 38.83
CA GLU A 37 11.60 9.44 40.00
C GLU A 37 12.17 10.16 41.25
N VAL A 38 13.50 10.32 41.34
CA VAL A 38 14.14 11.09 42.41
C VAL A 38 13.82 12.59 42.27
N ASP A 39 13.89 13.11 41.05
CA ASP A 39 13.61 14.52 40.75
C ASP A 39 12.08 14.80 40.71
N CYS A 40 11.29 13.79 40.35
CA CYS A 40 9.85 13.85 40.15
C CYS A 40 9.15 12.66 40.81
N PRO A 41 8.88 12.72 42.12
CA PRO A 41 8.23 11.62 42.82
C PRO A 41 6.80 11.41 42.31
N GLY A 42 6.45 10.16 42.04
CA GLY A 42 5.15 9.75 41.50
C GLY A 42 5.09 9.68 39.96
N LEU A 43 6.22 9.81 39.26
CA LEU A 43 6.27 9.74 37.80
C LEU A 43 5.88 8.35 37.30
N GLU A 44 6.42 7.29 37.91
CA GLU A 44 6.07 5.91 37.57
C GLU A 44 4.56 5.66 37.74
N HIS A 45 3.99 6.13 38.86
CA HIS A 45 2.57 5.99 39.12
C HIS A 45 1.71 6.74 38.09
N ALA A 46 2.12 7.95 37.71
CA ALA A 46 1.45 8.73 36.66
C ALA A 46 1.50 8.02 35.30
N LEU A 47 2.61 7.37 34.95
CA LEU A 47 2.72 6.57 33.71
C LEU A 47 1.80 5.34 33.72
N VAL A 48 1.60 4.71 34.88
CA VAL A 48 0.65 3.61 35.05
C VAL A 48 -0.80 4.10 34.95
N GLU A 49 -1.13 5.22 35.61
CA GLU A 49 -2.47 5.81 35.58
C GLU A 49 -2.92 6.19 34.16
N LEU A 50 -1.99 6.72 33.36
CA LEU A 50 -2.21 7.05 31.95
C LEU A 50 -2.17 5.83 31.01
N GLN A 51 -2.03 4.61 31.55
CA GLN A 51 -1.88 3.37 30.79
C GLN A 51 -0.73 3.41 29.76
N LEU A 52 0.31 4.19 30.04
CA LEU A 52 1.51 4.28 29.20
C LEU A 52 2.54 3.20 29.54
N ALA A 53 2.52 2.70 30.78
CA ALA A 53 3.45 1.65 31.25
C ALA A 53 3.56 0.42 30.32
N PRO A 54 2.48 -0.14 29.74
CA PRO A 54 2.58 -1.28 28.81
C PRO A 54 3.34 -0.98 27.51
N PHE A 55 3.47 0.29 27.15
CA PHE A 55 4.16 0.74 25.93
C PHE A 55 5.63 1.11 26.16
N ILE A 56 6.07 1.11 27.42
CA ILE A 56 7.45 1.43 27.80
C ILE A 56 8.13 0.11 28.18
N THR A 57 8.99 -0.38 27.29
CA THR A 57 9.87 -1.53 27.60
C THR A 57 10.91 -1.16 28.66
N GLU A 58 11.47 -2.14 29.37
CA GLU A 58 12.55 -1.90 30.35
C GLU A 58 13.71 -1.09 29.76
N GLN A 59 14.13 -1.41 28.54
CA GLN A 59 15.20 -0.66 27.83
C GLN A 59 14.83 0.80 27.53
N GLN A 60 13.55 1.10 27.34
CA GLN A 60 13.06 2.46 27.14
C GLN A 60 12.95 3.20 28.47
N ALA A 61 12.55 2.52 29.55
CA ALA A 61 12.54 3.09 30.89
C ALA A 61 13.94 3.51 31.33
N GLU A 62 14.98 2.72 31.03
CA GLU A 62 16.39 3.05 31.32
C GLU A 62 16.92 4.26 30.52
N ARG A 63 16.31 4.57 29.37
CA ARG A 63 16.71 5.66 28.48
C ARG A 63 15.78 6.87 28.56
N LEU A 64 14.77 6.80 29.43
CA LEU A 64 13.79 7.86 29.58
C LEU A 64 14.51 9.12 30.08
N ASN A 65 14.28 10.25 29.42
CA ASN A 65 14.89 11.53 29.78
C ASN A 65 13.83 12.63 29.71
N VAL A 66 14.21 13.84 30.12
CA VAL A 66 13.32 15.00 30.17
C VAL A 66 12.68 15.31 28.81
N HIS A 67 13.40 15.13 27.70
CA HIS A 67 12.86 15.34 26.35
C HIS A 67 11.79 14.31 25.99
N ALA A 68 12.01 13.03 26.31
CA ALA A 68 11.01 11.99 26.09
C ALA A 68 9.74 12.24 26.92
N LEU A 69 9.88 12.76 28.15
CA LEU A 69 8.73 13.17 28.96
C LEU A 69 7.97 14.37 28.34
N ASP A 70 8.69 15.33 27.77
CA ASP A 70 8.06 16.46 27.07
C ASP A 70 7.28 16.00 25.82
N ASP A 71 7.85 15.06 25.05
CA ASP A 71 7.18 14.45 23.90
C ASP A 71 5.91 13.70 24.31
N ILE A 72 5.97 12.91 25.39
CA ILE A 72 4.80 12.21 25.96
C ILE A 72 3.74 13.22 26.42
N ALA A 73 4.15 14.31 27.08
CA ALA A 73 3.23 15.38 27.50
C ALA A 73 2.61 16.13 26.31
N ALA A 74 3.35 16.31 25.22
CA ALA A 74 2.84 16.91 23.98
C ALA A 74 1.82 16.00 23.28
N LEU A 75 2.15 14.72 23.11
CA LEU A 75 1.28 13.72 22.50
C LEU A 75 -0.01 13.53 23.28
N THR A 76 0.07 13.33 24.60
CA THR A 76 -1.11 13.15 25.44
C THR A 76 -2.04 14.37 25.39
N ARG A 77 -1.50 15.60 25.39
CA ARG A 77 -2.30 16.82 25.19
C ARG A 77 -2.99 16.84 23.83
N HIS A 78 -2.32 16.40 22.77
CA HIS A 78 -2.91 16.37 21.43
C HIS A 78 -4.10 15.41 21.35
N PHE A 79 -3.99 14.22 21.96
CA PHE A 79 -5.04 13.20 21.92
C PHE A 79 -6.16 13.39 22.97
N THR A 80 -5.91 14.14 24.04
CA THR A 80 -6.92 14.48 25.06
C THR A 80 -7.63 15.80 24.77
N ALA A 81 -7.07 16.66 23.92
CA ALA A 81 -7.76 17.84 23.44
C ALA A 81 -9.05 17.41 22.71
N ALA A 82 -10.18 17.99 23.11
CA ALA A 82 -11.46 17.74 22.47
C ALA A 82 -11.28 17.94 20.95
N PRO A 83 -11.66 16.95 20.11
CA PRO A 83 -11.49 17.08 18.68
C PRO A 83 -12.19 18.36 18.21
N PRO A 84 -11.57 19.14 17.30
CA PRO A 84 -12.30 20.22 16.66
C PRO A 84 -13.56 19.60 16.06
N ALA A 85 -14.72 20.21 16.30
CA ALA A 85 -16.01 19.70 15.85
C ALA A 85 -15.92 19.38 14.35
N THR A 86 -15.68 18.11 14.02
CA THR A 86 -15.62 17.65 12.66
C THR A 86 -17.06 17.62 12.15
N PRO A 87 -17.34 18.17 10.97
CA PRO A 87 -18.64 17.95 10.36
C PRO A 87 -18.85 16.44 10.26
N SER A 88 -20.00 15.96 10.74
CA SER A 88 -20.37 14.56 10.74
C SER A 88 -20.08 13.96 9.37
N MET A 89 -19.18 12.98 9.32
CA MET A 89 -18.79 12.29 8.11
C MET A 89 -20.05 11.68 7.47
N ASP A 90 -20.38 12.15 6.27
CA ASP A 90 -21.61 11.77 5.57
C ASP A 90 -21.50 10.30 5.12
N THR A 91 -22.21 9.42 5.82
CA THR A 91 -22.22 7.98 5.55
C THR A 91 -22.81 7.64 4.18
N ALA A 92 -23.57 8.56 3.56
CA ALA A 92 -24.05 8.39 2.19
C ALA A 92 -22.90 8.47 1.17
N MET A 93 -21.87 9.27 1.45
CA MET A 93 -20.67 9.35 0.61
C MET A 93 -19.82 8.09 0.74
N LEU A 94 -19.87 7.42 1.89
CA LEU A 94 -19.15 6.16 2.12
C LEU A 94 -19.73 5.01 1.27
N GLU A 95 -21.07 4.89 1.18
CA GLU A 95 -21.69 3.89 0.31
C GLU A 95 -21.42 4.16 -1.17
N ALA A 96 -21.41 5.43 -1.58
CA ALA A 96 -21.04 5.81 -2.95
C ALA A 96 -19.58 5.45 -3.26
N ILE A 97 -18.65 5.72 -2.36
CA ILE A 97 -17.23 5.35 -2.50
C ILE A 97 -17.06 3.83 -2.46
N LEU A 98 -17.80 3.09 -1.63
CA LEU A 98 -17.79 1.63 -1.61
C LEU A 98 -18.35 1.03 -2.89
N ALA A 99 -19.41 1.60 -3.44
CA ALA A 99 -19.98 1.18 -4.72
C ALA A 99 -19.03 1.48 -5.88
N GLU A 100 -18.34 2.62 -5.85
CA GLU A 100 -17.34 3.00 -6.85
C GLU A 100 -16.08 2.13 -6.74
N LEU A 101 -15.62 1.80 -5.52
CA LEU A 101 -14.53 0.85 -5.30
C LEU A 101 -14.89 -0.59 -5.68
N GLN A 102 -16.14 -1.00 -5.53
CA GLN A 102 -16.61 -2.31 -6.00
C GLN A 102 -16.70 -2.36 -7.53
N LEU A 103 -17.13 -1.28 -8.19
CA LEU A 103 -17.11 -1.19 -9.66
C LEU A 103 -15.69 -1.07 -10.24
N GLU A 104 -14.80 -0.35 -9.56
CA GLU A 104 -13.42 -0.13 -10.01
C GLU A 104 -12.46 -1.23 -9.55
N SER A 105 -12.95 -2.18 -8.72
CA SER A 105 -12.36 -3.49 -8.51
C SER A 105 -12.45 -4.36 -9.77
N THR A 106 -11.83 -3.87 -10.85
CA THR A 106 -11.15 -4.72 -11.84
C THR A 106 -9.93 -5.38 -11.20
N VAL A 107 -10.13 -5.99 -10.02
CA VAL A 107 -9.26 -7.06 -9.55
C VAL A 107 -9.34 -8.09 -10.65
N ARG A 108 -8.27 -8.13 -11.47
CA ARG A 108 -8.02 -9.20 -12.43
C ARG A 108 -8.48 -10.49 -11.75
N PRO A 109 -9.47 -11.21 -12.30
CA PRO A 109 -10.04 -12.36 -11.62
C PRO A 109 -8.86 -13.22 -11.17
N PRO A 110 -8.76 -13.57 -9.88
CA PRO A 110 -7.55 -14.11 -9.31
C PRO A 110 -7.07 -15.21 -10.23
N SER A 111 -5.82 -15.07 -10.67
CA SER A 111 -5.22 -16.04 -11.57
C SER A 111 -5.38 -17.41 -10.94
N TRP A 112 -5.54 -18.46 -11.75
CA TRP A 112 -5.73 -19.80 -11.20
C TRP A 112 -4.61 -20.16 -10.21
N LEU A 113 -3.39 -19.67 -10.45
CA LEU A 113 -2.25 -19.75 -9.54
C LEU A 113 -2.49 -19.05 -8.18
N GLU A 114 -3.04 -17.83 -8.17
CA GLU A 114 -3.37 -17.12 -6.93
C GLU A 114 -4.46 -17.87 -6.13
N ARG A 115 -5.44 -18.48 -6.81
CA ARG A 115 -6.44 -19.34 -6.13
C ARG A 115 -5.82 -20.61 -5.56
N VAL A 116 -4.93 -21.25 -6.31
CA VAL A 116 -4.21 -22.44 -5.84
C VAL A 116 -3.30 -22.08 -4.68
N ARG A 117 -2.59 -20.95 -4.74
CA ARG A 117 -1.75 -20.45 -3.65
C ARG A 117 -2.57 -20.15 -2.41
N GLN A 118 -3.72 -19.49 -2.55
CA GLN A 118 -4.63 -19.23 -1.42
C GLN A 118 -5.21 -20.52 -0.84
N TRP A 119 -5.55 -21.49 -1.69
CA TRP A 119 -5.96 -22.83 -1.25
C TRP A 119 -4.83 -23.55 -0.51
N LEU A 120 -3.59 -23.47 -1.01
CA LEU A 120 -2.40 -24.09 -0.40
C LEU A 120 -2.05 -23.44 0.92
N GLN A 121 -2.11 -22.11 1.02
CA GLN A 121 -1.92 -21.38 2.28
C GLN A 121 -3.00 -21.75 3.29
N GLY A 122 -4.27 -21.79 2.87
CA GLY A 122 -5.36 -22.22 3.73
C GLY A 122 -5.31 -23.72 4.09
N LEU A 123 -4.58 -24.53 3.33
CA LEU A 123 -4.28 -25.91 3.72
C LEU A 123 -3.12 -25.94 4.72
N LEU A 124 -2.01 -25.25 4.44
CA LEU A 124 -0.83 -25.19 5.30
C LEU A 124 -1.17 -24.63 6.69
N ASP A 125 -1.94 -23.54 6.77
CA ASP A 125 -2.33 -22.94 8.04
C ASP A 125 -3.17 -23.92 8.89
N ARG A 126 -4.07 -24.69 8.25
CA ARG A 126 -4.85 -25.72 8.95
C ARG A 126 -3.96 -26.85 9.47
N TRP A 127 -2.91 -27.19 8.74
CA TRP A 127 -1.97 -28.25 9.11
C TRP A 127 -0.97 -27.78 10.16
N GLN A 128 -0.62 -26.50 10.16
CA GLN A 128 0.27 -25.88 11.13
C GLN A 128 -0.43 -25.64 12.49
N SER A 129 -1.76 -25.42 12.49
CA SER A 129 -2.56 -25.28 13.71
C SER A 129 -2.87 -26.60 14.43
N GLN A 130 -2.78 -27.74 13.74
CA GLN A 130 -2.88 -29.04 14.38
C GLN A 130 -1.47 -29.58 14.61
N GLU A 131 -0.95 -29.32 15.81
CA GLU A 131 0.34 -29.81 16.28
C GLU A 131 0.57 -31.26 15.81
N TYR A 132 1.70 -31.47 15.15
CA TYR A 132 2.15 -32.71 14.50
C TYR A 132 2.29 -33.93 15.43
N ALA A 133 1.78 -33.85 16.66
CA ALA A 133 1.77 -34.92 17.64
C ALA A 133 1.00 -36.16 17.15
N TRP A 134 -0.16 -35.98 16.50
CA TRP A 134 -0.93 -37.12 15.97
C TRP A 134 -0.25 -37.76 14.75
N LEU A 135 0.43 -36.96 13.93
CA LEU A 135 1.14 -37.45 12.73
C LEU A 135 2.43 -38.17 13.11
N GLN A 136 3.17 -37.67 14.10
CA GLN A 136 4.33 -38.36 14.67
C GLN A 136 3.93 -39.68 15.35
N HIS A 137 2.84 -39.68 16.12
CA HIS A 137 2.35 -40.90 16.76
C HIS A 137 1.88 -41.93 15.72
N TRP A 138 1.20 -41.49 14.66
CA TRP A 138 0.77 -42.37 13.58
C TRP A 138 1.92 -42.91 12.72
N LEU A 139 3.00 -42.12 12.53
CA LEU A 139 4.23 -42.57 11.87
C LEU A 139 5.03 -43.56 12.74
N GLU A 140 5.05 -43.39 14.06
CA GLU A 140 5.73 -44.31 14.98
C GLU A 140 4.98 -45.63 15.14
N GLU A 141 3.64 -45.59 15.13
CA GLU A 141 2.79 -46.77 15.29
C GLU A 141 2.74 -47.64 14.03
N LYS A 142 3.11 -47.07 12.88
CA LYS A 142 3.26 -47.78 11.61
C LYS A 142 4.74 -47.82 11.24
N LYS A 143 5.44 -48.89 11.66
CA LYS A 143 6.66 -49.43 11.01
C LYS A 143 6.34 -49.85 9.56
N LEU A 144 5.90 -48.90 8.73
CA LEU A 144 5.60 -49.13 7.33
C LEU A 144 6.91 -49.04 6.55
N LEU A 145 7.52 -50.21 6.45
CA LEU A 145 8.13 -50.79 5.26
C LEU A 145 9.14 -49.91 4.52
N GLU A 146 10.37 -50.41 4.49
CA GLU A 146 11.54 -50.01 3.68
C GLU A 146 11.29 -49.84 2.16
N GLY A 147 10.05 -49.93 1.68
CA GLY A 147 9.63 -49.66 0.29
C GLY A 147 8.91 -48.34 0.04
N LEU A 148 8.59 -47.55 1.08
CA LEU A 148 7.95 -46.23 0.89
C LEU A 148 8.93 -45.11 0.52
N GLY A 149 10.23 -45.26 0.81
CA GLY A 149 11.25 -44.28 0.44
C GLY A 149 11.33 -44.08 -1.07
N ASP A 150 11.40 -45.18 -1.83
CA ASP A 150 11.44 -45.14 -3.29
C ASP A 150 10.17 -44.58 -3.92
N ALA A 151 9.01 -44.81 -3.29
CA ALA A 151 7.72 -44.28 -3.75
C ALA A 151 7.56 -42.78 -3.45
N LEU A 152 8.11 -42.29 -2.33
CA LEU A 152 8.14 -40.86 -1.99
C LEU A 152 9.12 -40.09 -2.88
N ASP A 153 10.29 -40.67 -3.16
CA ASP A 153 11.28 -40.05 -4.05
C ASP A 153 10.75 -39.97 -5.49
N LEU A 154 10.14 -41.04 -6.01
CA LEU A 154 9.52 -41.03 -7.33
C LEU A 154 8.27 -40.14 -7.37
N GLY A 155 7.46 -40.16 -6.32
CA GLY A 155 6.24 -39.36 -6.20
C GLY A 155 6.54 -37.86 -6.18
N SER A 156 7.54 -37.43 -5.42
CA SER A 156 7.96 -36.03 -5.35
C SER A 156 8.49 -35.54 -6.71
N LEU A 157 9.27 -36.36 -7.41
CA LEU A 157 9.77 -36.05 -8.75
C LEU A 157 8.63 -35.86 -9.76
N VAL A 158 7.62 -36.76 -9.74
CA VAL A 158 6.44 -36.66 -10.61
C VAL A 158 5.62 -35.39 -10.31
N VAL A 159 5.47 -35.03 -9.03
CA VAL A 159 4.75 -33.81 -8.63
C VAL A 159 5.50 -32.56 -9.09
N VAL A 160 6.83 -32.51 -8.93
CA VAL A 160 7.66 -31.39 -9.39
C VAL A 160 7.58 -31.24 -10.92
N LEU A 161 7.68 -32.35 -11.66
CA LEU A 161 7.52 -32.34 -13.12
C LEU A 161 6.12 -31.86 -13.54
N ALA A 162 5.06 -32.31 -12.86
CA ALA A 162 3.70 -31.86 -13.14
C ALA A 162 3.51 -30.36 -12.88
N LEU A 163 4.08 -29.84 -11.78
CA LEU A 163 4.07 -28.40 -11.47
C LEU A 163 4.83 -27.60 -12.52
N MET A 164 6.00 -28.07 -12.96
CA MET A 164 6.78 -27.41 -14.01
C MET A 164 5.98 -27.33 -15.32
N VAL A 165 5.34 -28.43 -15.73
CA VAL A 165 4.48 -28.46 -16.93
C VAL A 165 3.29 -27.52 -16.78
N LEU A 166 2.67 -27.44 -15.60
CA LEU A 166 1.56 -26.53 -15.33
C LEU A 166 1.99 -25.05 -15.41
N VAL A 167 3.14 -24.70 -14.82
CA VAL A 167 3.71 -23.34 -14.89
C VAL A 167 4.03 -22.97 -16.33
N VAL A 168 4.71 -23.85 -17.08
CA VAL A 168 5.02 -23.61 -18.49
C VAL A 168 3.73 -23.47 -19.33
N ARG A 169 2.71 -24.30 -19.08
CA ARG A 169 1.43 -24.19 -19.78
C ARG A 169 0.74 -22.87 -19.50
N ASP A 170 0.81 -22.38 -18.26
CA ASP A 170 0.19 -21.11 -17.87
C ASP A 170 0.94 -19.91 -18.45
N GLU A 171 2.28 -19.93 -18.43
CA GLU A 171 3.13 -18.94 -19.09
C GLU A 171 2.89 -18.89 -20.60
N LEU A 172 2.75 -20.05 -21.26
CA LEU A 172 2.43 -20.12 -22.69
C LEU A 172 1.01 -19.61 -23.00
N ARG A 173 0.07 -19.75 -22.06
CA ARG A 173 -1.30 -19.24 -22.20
C ARG A 173 -1.37 -17.74 -21.95
N ALA A 174 -0.61 -17.24 -20.96
CA ALA A 174 -0.45 -15.83 -20.63
C ALA A 174 0.31 -15.06 -21.71
N ALA A 175 1.34 -15.68 -22.30
CA ALA A 175 2.06 -15.19 -23.47
C ALA A 175 1.22 -15.22 -24.77
N GLY A 176 -0.04 -15.70 -24.70
CA GLY A 176 -0.96 -15.66 -25.83
C GLY A 176 -0.62 -16.62 -26.96
N TRP A 177 0.26 -17.60 -26.76
CA TRP A 177 0.69 -18.53 -27.81
C TRP A 177 -0.45 -19.41 -28.34
N LEU A 178 -1.49 -19.63 -27.52
CA LEU A 178 -2.72 -20.33 -27.88
C LEU A 178 -3.80 -19.43 -28.49
N ARG A 179 -3.58 -18.11 -28.62
CA ARG A 179 -4.43 -17.21 -29.41
C ARG A 179 -3.81 -17.00 -30.78
N GLY A 180 -4.18 -17.88 -31.69
CA GLY A 180 -4.17 -17.59 -33.11
C GLY A 180 -2.81 -17.79 -33.78
N ARG A 181 -2.68 -18.94 -34.43
CA ARG A 181 -1.90 -19.12 -35.64
C ARG A 181 -2.52 -18.24 -36.75
N GLY A 182 -2.31 -16.93 -36.63
CA GLY A 182 -2.72 -15.89 -37.57
C GLY A 182 -1.49 -15.13 -38.07
N ARG A 183 -0.41 -15.85 -38.37
CA ARG A 183 0.73 -15.29 -39.08
C ARG A 183 0.34 -15.20 -40.56
N GLY A 184 -0.09 -14.02 -41.00
CA GLY A 184 -0.42 -13.85 -42.42
C GLY A 184 -1.24 -12.62 -42.83
N ARG A 185 -1.03 -11.44 -42.24
CA ARG A 185 -1.27 -10.20 -42.98
C ARG A 185 -0.50 -9.03 -42.35
N ARG A 186 0.65 -8.74 -42.96
CA ARG A 186 1.33 -7.45 -42.85
C ARG A 186 0.31 -6.37 -43.26
N PRO A 187 -0.17 -5.48 -42.37
CA PRO A 187 -0.93 -4.35 -42.82
C PRO A 187 0.08 -3.28 -43.22
N ALA A 188 0.05 -2.86 -44.47
CA ALA A 188 0.70 -1.63 -44.93
C ALA A 188 0.12 -0.34 -44.27
N ASN A 189 -0.61 -0.49 -43.14
CA ASN A 189 -1.48 0.51 -42.54
C ASN A 189 -1.38 0.50 -41.00
N ALA A 190 -0.20 0.26 -40.42
CA ALA A 190 0.03 0.39 -38.97
C ALA A 190 -0.33 1.81 -38.45
N ALA A 191 -0.13 2.83 -39.28
CA ALA A 191 -0.56 4.20 -38.99
C ALA A 191 -2.09 4.35 -38.94
N ALA A 192 -2.86 3.58 -39.72
CA ALA A 192 -4.32 3.65 -39.72
C ALA A 192 -4.95 2.91 -38.53
N VAL A 193 -4.32 1.82 -38.06
CA VAL A 193 -4.75 1.10 -36.86
C VAL A 193 -4.44 1.90 -35.59
N ALA A 194 -3.24 2.50 -35.50
CA ALA A 194 -2.89 3.41 -34.42
C ALA A 194 -3.83 4.65 -34.36
N ARG A 195 -4.22 5.20 -35.52
CA ARG A 195 -5.23 6.28 -35.59
C ARG A 195 -6.62 5.81 -35.15
N ARG A 196 -6.99 4.54 -35.38
CA ARG A 196 -8.29 3.99 -34.97
C ARG A 196 -8.36 3.77 -33.47
N ASP A 197 -7.30 3.25 -32.84
CA ASP A 197 -7.25 3.08 -31.38
C ASP A 197 -7.26 4.43 -30.64
N VAL A 198 -6.60 5.45 -31.19
CA VAL A 198 -6.65 6.83 -30.66
C VAL A 198 -8.02 7.48 -30.89
N ALA A 199 -8.64 7.28 -32.04
CA ALA A 199 -9.98 7.81 -32.32
C ALA A 199 -11.06 7.14 -31.47
N SER A 200 -10.99 5.82 -31.29
CA SER A 200 -11.91 5.07 -30.41
C SER A 200 -11.67 5.38 -28.93
N GLY A 201 -10.42 5.59 -28.50
CA GLY A 201 -10.13 6.08 -27.15
C GLY A 201 -10.63 7.51 -26.93
N SER A 202 -10.38 8.42 -27.87
CA SER A 202 -10.85 9.81 -27.74
C SER A 202 -12.37 9.95 -27.69
N ASP A 203 -13.12 9.11 -28.44
CA ASP A 203 -14.58 9.07 -28.39
C ASP A 203 -15.09 8.51 -27.04
N ASP A 204 -14.44 7.49 -26.50
CA ASP A 204 -14.77 6.91 -25.19
C ASP A 204 -14.51 7.91 -24.04
N MET A 205 -13.42 8.69 -24.12
CA MET A 205 -13.08 9.70 -23.12
C MET A 205 -14.05 10.90 -23.09
N SER A 206 -14.73 11.19 -24.21
CA SER A 206 -15.74 12.25 -24.28
C SER A 206 -17.00 11.94 -23.46
N ARG A 207 -17.25 10.67 -23.15
CA ARG A 207 -18.41 10.19 -22.39
C ARG A 207 -18.17 10.18 -20.88
N VAL A 208 -16.92 10.31 -20.46
CA VAL A 208 -16.49 10.31 -19.06
C VAL A 208 -16.56 11.73 -18.49
N PRO A 209 -16.94 11.94 -17.21
CA PRO A 209 -16.91 13.24 -16.54
C PRO A 209 -15.54 13.91 -16.65
N LEU A 210 -15.51 15.24 -16.81
CA LEU A 210 -14.30 15.99 -17.14
C LEU A 210 -13.17 15.77 -16.12
N GLU A 211 -13.56 15.58 -14.85
CA GLU A 211 -12.69 15.36 -13.69
C GLU A 211 -12.02 13.97 -13.72
N GLN A 212 -12.64 12.98 -14.36
CA GLN A 212 -12.12 11.60 -14.44
C GLN A 212 -11.25 11.37 -15.68
N ARG A 213 -11.31 12.25 -16.68
CA ARG A 213 -10.57 12.13 -17.95
C ARG A 213 -9.05 12.11 -17.77
N PRO A 214 -8.42 12.95 -16.92
CA PRO A 214 -6.97 12.92 -16.75
C PRO A 214 -6.46 11.60 -16.17
N ALA A 215 -7.19 11.02 -15.21
CA ALA A 215 -6.86 9.70 -14.65
C ALA A 215 -6.98 8.58 -15.69
N MET A 216 -8.00 8.63 -16.54
CA MET A 216 -8.17 7.69 -17.66
C MET A 216 -7.04 7.81 -18.69
N LEU A 217 -6.70 9.04 -19.10
CA LEU A 217 -5.61 9.32 -20.03
C LEU A 217 -4.26 8.84 -19.47
N LEU A 218 -4.01 9.06 -18.18
CA LEU A 218 -2.81 8.58 -17.52
C LEU A 218 -2.69 7.05 -17.58
N ARG A 219 -3.78 6.32 -17.29
CA ARG A 219 -3.82 4.84 -17.40
C ARG A 219 -3.44 4.37 -18.80
N TRP A 220 -3.90 5.06 -19.85
CA TRP A 220 -3.53 4.74 -21.23
C TRP A 220 -2.06 5.02 -21.54
N LEU A 221 -1.52 6.15 -21.09
CA LEU A 221 -0.11 6.49 -21.24
C LEU A 221 0.79 5.47 -20.55
N VAL A 222 0.47 5.08 -19.31
CA VAL A 222 1.19 4.04 -18.57
C VAL A 222 1.14 2.70 -19.32
N ALA A 223 -0.03 2.29 -19.80
CA ALA A 223 -0.16 1.07 -20.59
C ALA A 223 0.63 1.13 -21.91
N ALA A 224 0.69 2.29 -22.57
CA ALA A 224 1.48 2.49 -23.78
C ALA A 224 3.00 2.39 -23.50
N LEU A 225 3.46 2.99 -22.39
CA LEU A 225 4.86 2.93 -21.96
C LEU A 225 5.29 1.51 -21.57
N GLN A 226 4.44 0.78 -20.84
CA GLN A 226 4.68 -0.64 -20.52
C GLN A 226 4.74 -1.50 -21.78
N ARG A 227 3.79 -1.32 -22.72
CA ARG A 227 3.79 -2.01 -24.02
C ARG A 227 5.01 -1.70 -24.88
N ALA A 228 5.60 -0.52 -24.70
CA ALA A 228 6.83 -0.11 -25.39
C ALA A 228 8.11 -0.58 -24.66
N GLY A 229 8.00 -1.26 -23.51
CA GLY A 229 9.15 -1.65 -22.68
C GLY A 229 9.87 -0.46 -22.03
N ARG A 230 9.22 0.71 -21.99
CA ARG A 230 9.78 1.98 -21.48
C ARG A 230 9.42 2.24 -20.01
N LEU A 231 8.62 1.35 -19.41
CA LEU A 231 8.25 1.34 -18.01
C LEU A 231 8.11 -0.11 -17.55
N GLN A 232 8.77 -0.49 -16.46
CA GLN A 232 8.66 -1.81 -15.86
C GLN A 232 7.30 -2.00 -15.19
N GLY A 233 6.74 -3.21 -15.25
CA GLY A 233 5.40 -3.54 -14.75
C GLY A 233 5.30 -3.69 -13.23
N ASP A 234 5.97 -2.82 -12.46
CA ASP A 234 5.94 -2.87 -10.99
C ASP A 234 4.57 -2.42 -10.44
N ARG A 235 4.05 -3.21 -9.50
CA ARG A 235 2.72 -3.04 -8.90
C ARG A 235 2.77 -2.09 -7.70
N SER A 236 3.09 -0.80 -7.89
CA SER A 236 2.74 0.33 -6.98
C SER A 236 3.65 1.55 -7.20
N LEU A 237 3.71 2.11 -8.41
CA LEU A 237 4.45 3.35 -8.62
C LEU A 237 3.56 4.56 -8.37
N THR A 238 4.01 5.46 -7.50
CA THR A 238 3.42 6.79 -7.35
C THR A 238 3.59 7.61 -8.64
N HIS A 239 2.79 8.66 -8.84
CA HIS A 239 2.89 9.52 -10.04
C HIS A 239 4.29 10.14 -10.23
N ARG A 240 4.94 10.50 -9.12
CA ARG A 240 6.32 10.98 -9.12
C ARG A 240 7.30 9.91 -9.59
N GLU A 241 7.14 8.67 -9.12
CA GLU A 241 7.98 7.55 -9.54
C GLU A 241 7.72 7.14 -10.99
N LEU A 242 6.46 7.22 -11.47
CA LEU A 242 6.12 6.97 -12.87
C LEU A 242 6.89 7.91 -13.79
N THR A 243 6.96 9.20 -13.44
CA THR A 243 7.66 10.21 -14.25
C THR A 243 9.17 10.01 -14.25
N LEU A 244 9.74 9.57 -13.12
CA LEU A 244 11.18 9.29 -12.98
C LEU A 244 11.61 8.00 -13.69
N ARG A 245 10.79 6.94 -13.61
CA ARG A 245 11.11 5.61 -14.15
C ARG A 245 10.70 5.44 -15.62
N ALA A 246 9.79 6.25 -16.14
CA ALA A 246 9.41 6.20 -17.53
C ALA A 246 10.57 6.72 -18.43
N GLY A 247 11.01 5.86 -19.35
CA GLY A 247 12.00 6.21 -20.35
C GLY A 247 11.39 7.10 -21.43
N PHE A 248 11.74 8.40 -21.45
CA PHE A 248 11.34 9.33 -22.51
C PHE A 248 12.48 9.62 -23.50
N ALA A 249 12.16 9.74 -24.79
CA ALA A 249 13.15 10.01 -25.83
C ALA A 249 13.47 11.52 -25.91
N GLN A 250 12.47 12.35 -25.61
CA GLN A 250 12.56 13.81 -25.59
C GLN A 250 12.14 14.33 -24.21
N PRO A 251 12.74 15.41 -23.70
CA PRO A 251 12.39 16.00 -22.42
C PRO A 251 10.95 16.53 -22.41
N GLU A 252 10.47 17.07 -23.53
CA GLU A 252 9.09 17.56 -23.73
C GLU A 252 8.05 16.47 -23.47
N GLN A 253 8.33 15.22 -23.86
CA GLN A 253 7.44 14.08 -23.63
C GLN A 253 7.33 13.74 -22.13
N ARG A 254 8.44 13.86 -21.40
CA ARG A 254 8.45 13.65 -19.95
C ARG A 254 7.67 14.74 -19.24
N GLU A 255 7.80 15.98 -19.68
CA GLU A 255 7.08 17.11 -19.12
C GLU A 255 5.56 16.97 -19.32
N ALA A 256 5.12 16.71 -20.56
CA ALA A 256 3.70 16.48 -20.86
C ALA A 256 3.12 15.31 -20.05
N PHE A 257 3.88 14.21 -19.91
CA PHE A 257 3.47 13.10 -19.05
C PHE A 257 3.35 13.52 -17.57
N GLY A 258 4.33 14.27 -17.06
CA GLY A 258 4.32 14.77 -15.69
C GLY A 258 3.14 15.69 -15.40
N GLN A 259 2.78 16.57 -16.34
CA GLN A 259 1.62 17.46 -16.23
C GLN A 259 0.30 16.65 -16.13
N VAL A 260 0.13 15.64 -16.99
CA VAL A 260 -1.05 14.74 -16.93
C VAL A 260 -1.10 13.97 -15.60
N ALA A 261 0.04 13.44 -15.16
CA ALA A 261 0.12 12.67 -13.91
C ALA A 261 -0.20 13.53 -12.68
N MET A 262 0.35 14.74 -12.61
CA MET A 262 0.10 15.70 -11.54
C MET A 262 -1.36 16.18 -11.54
N LEU A 263 -1.94 16.45 -12.71
CA LEU A 263 -3.34 16.85 -12.82
C LEU A 263 -4.29 15.74 -12.35
N ALA A 264 -4.02 14.49 -12.75
CA ALA A 264 -4.78 13.33 -12.27
C ALA A 264 -4.70 13.18 -10.75
N GLU A 265 -3.50 13.36 -10.17
CA GLU A 265 -3.30 13.30 -8.71
C GLU A 265 -4.08 14.40 -7.97
N ARG A 266 -4.00 15.64 -8.45
CA ARG A 266 -4.74 16.78 -7.87
C ARG A 266 -6.25 16.54 -7.90
N LEU A 267 -6.80 16.06 -9.01
CA LEU A 267 -8.24 15.82 -9.12
C LEU A 267 -8.72 14.61 -8.29
N LEU A 268 -7.87 13.61 -8.09
CA LEU A 268 -8.22 12.41 -7.30
C LEU A 268 -8.08 12.62 -5.80
N TYR A 269 -7.06 13.37 -5.35
CA TYR A 269 -6.68 13.43 -3.94
C TYR A 269 -6.73 14.83 -3.33
N ALA A 270 -6.71 15.89 -4.14
CA ALA A 270 -6.86 17.25 -3.63
C ALA A 270 -8.32 17.70 -3.78
N ALA A 271 -8.86 18.34 -2.75
CA ALA A 271 -10.17 19.01 -2.81
C ALA A 271 -10.15 20.30 -3.65
N GLU A 272 -9.14 20.47 -4.50
CA GLU A 272 -8.86 21.69 -5.24
C GLU A 272 -9.67 21.70 -6.55
N ARG A 273 -10.45 22.76 -6.77
CA ARG A 273 -11.15 22.95 -8.05
C ARG A 273 -10.16 23.47 -9.09
N VAL A 274 -9.78 22.60 -10.01
CA VAL A 274 -8.98 22.96 -11.19
C VAL A 274 -9.92 23.55 -12.25
N PRO A 275 -9.58 24.69 -12.87
CA PRO A 275 -10.42 25.29 -13.89
C PRO A 275 -10.44 24.45 -15.18
N ALA A 276 -11.58 24.42 -15.87
CA ALA A 276 -11.82 23.49 -16.97
C ALA A 276 -10.89 23.72 -18.19
N ASP A 277 -10.45 24.95 -18.41
CA ASP A 277 -9.50 25.33 -19.45
C ASP A 277 -8.10 24.74 -19.20
N GLU A 278 -7.65 24.69 -17.94
CA GLU A 278 -6.41 24.00 -17.56
C GLU A 278 -6.52 22.49 -17.82
N ILE A 279 -7.65 21.89 -17.47
CA ILE A 279 -7.91 20.46 -17.69
C ILE A 279 -7.89 20.14 -19.20
N ASP A 280 -8.60 20.91 -20.02
CA ASP A 280 -8.67 20.70 -21.46
C ASP A 280 -7.30 20.84 -22.14
N ARG A 281 -6.49 21.83 -21.72
CA ARG A 281 -5.13 22.02 -22.26
C ARG A 281 -4.25 20.79 -21.98
N VAL A 282 -4.21 20.33 -20.73
CA VAL A 282 -3.39 19.18 -20.33
C VAL A 282 -3.88 17.89 -21.00
N LEU A 283 -5.20 17.73 -21.19
CA LEU A 283 -5.77 16.60 -21.93
C LEU A 283 -5.34 16.61 -23.40
N GLN A 284 -5.37 17.76 -24.07
CA GLN A 284 -4.94 17.87 -25.47
C GLN A 284 -3.46 17.50 -25.64
N GLU A 285 -2.60 18.02 -24.76
CA GLU A 285 -1.16 17.72 -24.74
C GLU A 285 -0.90 16.23 -24.48
N GLY A 286 -1.62 15.62 -23.53
CA GLY A 286 -1.50 14.20 -23.22
C GLY A 286 -2.03 13.27 -24.32
N ILE A 287 -3.10 13.64 -25.04
CA ILE A 287 -3.60 12.88 -26.20
C ILE A 287 -2.57 12.92 -27.34
N ALA A 288 -1.97 14.08 -27.59
CA ALA A 288 -0.90 14.21 -28.58
C ALA A 288 0.30 13.33 -28.22
N LEU A 289 0.70 13.30 -26.93
CA LEU A 289 1.76 12.42 -26.43
C LEU A 289 1.42 10.94 -26.65
N HIS A 290 0.21 10.50 -26.31
CA HIS A 290 -0.22 9.12 -26.53
C HIS A 290 -0.13 8.73 -28.01
N ALA A 291 -0.56 9.61 -28.92
CA ALA A 291 -0.45 9.39 -30.36
C ALA A 291 1.01 9.27 -30.83
N GLN A 292 1.92 10.10 -30.30
CA GLN A 292 3.35 10.01 -30.59
C GLN A 292 3.95 8.67 -30.11
N LEU A 293 3.64 8.24 -28.89
CA LEU A 293 4.12 6.96 -28.33
C LEU A 293 3.62 5.76 -29.16
N CYS A 294 2.37 5.80 -29.63
CA CYS A 294 1.82 4.80 -30.54
C CYS A 294 2.51 4.82 -31.92
N ALA A 295 2.82 6.00 -32.46
CA ALA A 295 3.47 6.13 -33.77
C ALA A 295 4.95 5.68 -33.76
N GLN A 296 5.70 6.01 -32.70
CA GLN A 296 7.12 5.65 -32.55
C GLN A 296 7.34 4.13 -32.54
N ARG A 297 6.37 3.35 -32.03
CA ARG A 297 6.39 1.87 -32.12
C ARG A 297 6.32 1.38 -33.57
N GLY A 298 5.57 2.05 -34.43
CA GLY A 298 5.39 1.65 -35.82
C GLY A 298 6.63 1.84 -36.70
N ALA A 299 7.58 2.67 -36.26
CA ALA A 299 8.81 2.98 -37.00
C ALA A 299 10.01 2.08 -36.63
N GLY A 300 9.94 1.36 -35.51
CA GLY A 300 11.03 0.53 -34.98
C GLY A 300 10.87 -0.98 -35.17
N ALA A 301 9.96 -1.42 -36.03
CA ALA A 301 9.69 -2.82 -36.37
C ALA A 301 9.83 -3.07 -37.88
#